data_AF-A0A1X7RED4-F1
#
_entry.id   AF-A0A1X7RED4-F1
#
_cell.length_a   1.000
_cell.length_b   1.000
_cell.length_c   1.000
_cell.angle_alpha   90.00
_cell.angle_beta   90.00
_cell.angle_gamma   90.00
#
_symmetry.space_group_name_H-M   'P 1'
#
loop_
_entity.id
_entity.type
_entity.pdbx_description
1 polymer ?
#
loop_
_entity_poly.entity_id
_entity_poly.type
_entity_poly.pdbx_seq_one_letter_code
_entity_poly.pdbx_strand_id
1 'polypeptide(L)'
;MPIVHIVLFEFLPTASTAEVQDVCTRMLALKDNCLHPQSNHKYVKSYGGGKDTSPEGHQGGFTHGFVSEFESVEDRDYYLNRDPAHLEFVASLKNVVKGVRVLDFEPGKF
;
A
#
# COMPACT_ATOMS: atom_id res chain seq x y z
N MET A 1 -18.60 1.22 5.87
CA MET A 1 -18.16 2.62 5.72
C MET A 1 -16.80 2.57 5.10
N PRO A 2 -16.47 3.47 4.16
CA PRO A 2 -15.22 3.39 3.44
C PRO A 2 -14.04 3.56 4.40
N ILE A 3 -13.01 2.74 4.22
CA ILE A 3 -11.75 2.81 4.95
C ILE A 3 -10.68 3.26 3.98
N VAL A 4 -10.04 4.40 4.27
CA VAL A 4 -8.85 4.85 3.55
C VAL A 4 -7.63 4.23 4.20
N HIS A 5 -6.81 3.57 3.39
CA HIS A 5 -5.57 2.91 3.77
C HIS A 5 -4.40 3.62 3.10
N ILE A 6 -3.55 4.26 3.91
CA ILE A 6 -2.34 4.94 3.46
C ILE A 6 -1.13 4.12 3.83
N VAL A 7 -0.22 3.92 2.89
CA VAL A 7 1.08 3.27 3.10
C VAL A 7 2.20 4.20 2.67
N LEU A 8 3.18 4.40 3.54
CA LEU A 8 4.41 5.13 3.26
C LEU A 8 5.61 4.16 3.32
N PHE A 9 6.49 4.24 2.33
CA PHE A 9 7.71 3.45 2.26
C PHE A 9 8.97 4.31 2.44
N GLU A 10 9.84 3.83 3.33
CA GLU A 10 11.24 4.20 3.42
C GLU A 10 12.05 3.03 2.86
N PHE A 11 12.76 3.24 1.75
CA PHE A 11 13.58 2.21 1.11
C PHE A 11 14.96 2.11 1.76
N LEU A 12 15.59 0.92 1.67
CA LEU A 12 16.97 0.75 2.09
C LEU A 12 17.90 1.63 1.23
N PRO A 13 18.98 2.20 1.81
CA PRO A 13 19.96 2.96 1.03
C PRO A 13 20.66 2.14 -0.07
N THR A 14 20.64 0.81 0.07
CA THR A 14 21.23 -0.15 -0.89
C THR A 14 20.25 -0.61 -1.95
N ALA A 15 18.96 -0.27 -1.85
CA ALA A 15 17.96 -0.64 -2.85
C ALA A 15 18.25 0.09 -4.16
N SER A 16 18.32 -0.67 -5.25
CA SER A 16 18.50 -0.12 -6.59
C SER A 16 17.22 0.56 -7.08
N THR A 17 17.38 1.49 -8.03
CA THR A 17 16.23 2.15 -8.69
C THR A 17 15.25 1.15 -9.29
N ALA A 18 15.76 0.03 -9.83
CA ALA A 18 14.92 -1.01 -10.43
C ALA A 18 14.07 -1.73 -9.37
N GLU A 19 14.64 -2.07 -8.21
CA GLU A 19 13.90 -2.70 -7.10
C GLU A 19 12.83 -1.76 -6.53
N VAL A 20 13.17 -0.47 -6.37
CA VAL A 20 12.20 0.55 -5.93
C VAL A 20 11.05 0.66 -6.93
N GLN A 21 11.36 0.74 -8.23
CA GLN A 21 10.35 0.83 -9.28
C GLN A 21 9.46 -0.43 -9.33
N ASP A 22 10.04 -1.61 -9.15
CA ASP A 22 9.30 -2.87 -9.09
C ASP A 22 8.32 -2.89 -7.91
N VAL A 23 8.77 -2.54 -6.69
CA VAL A 23 7.91 -2.46 -5.51
C VAL A 23 6.76 -1.48 -5.74
N CYS A 24 7.04 -0.28 -6.26
CA CYS A 24 6.01 0.72 -6.55
C CYS A 24 5.00 0.21 -7.59
N THR A 25 5.46 -0.47 -8.63
CA THR A 25 4.61 -1.03 -9.69
C THR A 25 3.71 -2.13 -9.14
N ARG A 26 4.26 -3.05 -8.34
CA ARG A 26 3.49 -4.14 -7.72
C ARG A 26 2.49 -3.64 -6.68
N MET A 27 2.85 -2.60 -5.90
CA MET A 27 1.93 -1.95 -4.96
C MET A 27 0.68 -1.42 -5.67
N LEU A 28 0.85 -0.73 -6.80
CA LEU A 28 -0.26 -0.21 -7.60
C LEU A 28 -1.09 -1.33 -8.27
N ALA A 29 -0.45 -2.44 -8.63
CA ALA A 29 -1.12 -3.58 -9.24
C ALA A 29 -2.00 -4.37 -8.25
N LEU A 30 -1.87 -4.16 -6.94
CA LEU A 30 -2.72 -4.84 -5.95
C LEU A 30 -4.21 -4.56 -6.15
N LYS A 31 -4.59 -3.40 -6.68
CA LYS A 31 -5.99 -3.10 -7.04
C LYS A 31 -6.58 -4.07 -8.07
N ASP A 32 -5.73 -4.67 -8.90
CA ASP A 32 -6.11 -5.56 -9.98
C ASP A 32 -5.91 -7.04 -9.57
N ASN A 33 -4.90 -7.31 -8.74
CA ASN A 33 -4.52 -8.67 -8.34
C ASN A 33 -5.23 -9.15 -7.06
N CYS A 34 -5.65 -8.25 -6.17
CA CYS A 34 -6.45 -8.60 -5.00
C CYS A 34 -7.91 -8.74 -5.42
N LEU A 35 -8.37 -9.98 -5.56
CA LEU A 35 -9.72 -10.31 -5.96
C LEU A 35 -10.44 -11.03 -4.83
N HIS A 36 -11.70 -10.66 -4.60
CA HIS A 36 -12.49 -11.25 -3.53
C HIS A 36 -12.69 -12.75 -3.83
N PRO A 37 -12.44 -13.65 -2.87
CA PRO A 37 -12.23 -15.08 -3.14
C PRO A 37 -13.48 -15.80 -3.68
N GLN A 38 -14.67 -15.25 -3.42
CA GLN A 38 -15.95 -15.86 -3.78
C GLN A 38 -16.55 -15.26 -5.06
N SER A 39 -16.40 -13.95 -5.25
CA SER A 39 -17.02 -13.21 -6.35
C SER A 39 -16.04 -12.88 -7.47
N ASN A 40 -14.74 -13.04 -7.23
CA ASN A 40 -13.66 -12.63 -8.13
C ASN A 40 -13.72 -11.13 -8.52
N HIS A 41 -14.41 -10.32 -7.71
CA HIS A 41 -14.53 -8.89 -7.91
C HIS A 41 -13.39 -8.14 -7.23
N LYS A 42 -13.01 -7.01 -7.83
CA LYS A 42 -12.05 -6.08 -7.21
C LYS A 42 -12.71 -5.38 -6.03
N TYR A 43 -12.02 -5.38 -4.91
CA TYR A 43 -12.50 -4.78 -3.66
C TYR A 43 -11.48 -3.80 -3.05
N VAL A 44 -10.30 -3.68 -3.67
CA VAL A 44 -9.29 -2.66 -3.40
C VAL A 44 -9.41 -1.56 -4.44
N LYS A 45 -9.77 -0.36 -4.01
CA LYS A 45 -9.79 0.82 -4.87
C LYS A 45 -8.52 1.64 -4.64
N SER A 46 -7.58 1.64 -5.58
CA SER A 46 -6.38 2.48 -5.46
C SER A 46 -6.62 3.89 -6.00
N TYR A 47 -6.26 4.89 -5.19
CA TYR A 47 -6.15 6.29 -5.60
C TYR A 47 -4.79 6.63 -6.23
N GLY A 48 -3.90 5.63 -6.31
CA GLY A 48 -2.55 5.77 -6.82
C GLY A 48 -1.50 5.96 -5.73
N GLY A 49 -0.33 6.40 -6.15
CA GLY A 49 0.81 6.64 -5.28
C GLY A 49 2.02 7.10 -6.08
N GLY A 50 3.06 7.51 -5.37
CA GLY A 50 4.26 8.06 -6.01
C GLY A 50 5.32 8.50 -5.01
N LYS A 51 6.38 9.08 -5.57
CA LYS A 51 7.49 9.65 -4.81
C LYS A 51 7.08 10.99 -4.19
N ASP A 52 7.53 11.22 -2.97
CA ASP A 52 7.38 12.50 -2.28
C ASP A 52 8.03 13.65 -3.07
N THR A 53 7.34 14.78 -3.07
CA THR A 53 7.77 16.06 -3.65
C THR A 53 7.44 17.24 -2.73
N SER A 54 7.03 16.99 -1.49
CA SER A 54 6.66 18.08 -0.58
C SER A 54 7.91 18.89 -0.18
N PRO A 55 7.85 20.22 -0.23
CA PRO A 55 8.94 21.09 0.21
C PRO A 55 8.97 21.30 1.74
N GLU A 56 8.01 20.74 2.48
CA GLU A 56 7.79 21.06 3.90
C GLU A 56 8.76 20.33 4.85
N GLY A 57 9.43 19.28 4.39
CA GLY A 57 10.50 18.61 5.15
C GLY A 57 10.03 17.72 6.31
N HIS A 58 8.74 17.38 6.37
CA HIS A 58 8.14 16.57 7.44
C HIS A 58 8.04 15.07 7.15
N GLN A 59 8.64 14.60 6.07
CA GLN A 59 8.54 13.22 5.61
C GLN A 59 9.40 12.24 6.41
N GLY A 60 10.43 12.76 7.10
CA GLY A 60 11.44 11.92 7.75
C GLY A 60 12.18 11.07 6.72
N GLY A 61 12.22 9.75 6.93
CA GLY A 61 12.84 8.80 6.01
C GLY A 61 11.92 8.32 4.88
N PHE A 62 10.62 8.63 4.93
CA PHE A 62 9.67 8.11 3.96
C PHE A 62 9.75 8.88 2.64
N THR A 63 9.80 8.16 1.53
CA THR A 63 10.04 8.74 0.20
C THR A 63 8.93 8.47 -0.79
N HIS A 64 8.05 7.50 -0.51
CA HIS A 64 6.93 7.14 -1.37
C HIS A 64 5.67 6.93 -0.55
N GLY A 65 4.52 7.33 -1.10
CA GLY A 65 3.22 7.17 -0.49
C GLY A 65 2.20 6.59 -1.47
N PHE A 66 1.30 5.74 -0.95
CA PHE A 66 0.25 5.07 -1.69
C PHE A 66 -1.05 5.15 -0.91
N VAL A 67 -2.17 5.30 -1.62
CA VAL A 67 -3.49 5.41 -1.02
C VAL A 67 -4.44 4.43 -1.69
N SER A 68 -5.12 3.64 -0.86
CA SER A 68 -6.17 2.72 -1.26
C SER A 68 -7.41 2.95 -0.41
N GLU A 69 -8.55 2.48 -0.89
CA GLU A 69 -9.83 2.51 -0.19
C GLU A 69 -10.53 1.17 -0.31
N PHE A 70 -11.22 0.80 0.77
CA PHE A 70 -12.07 -0.37 0.90
C PHE A 70 -13.49 0.08 1.21
N GLU A 71 -14.50 -0.64 0.74
CA GLU A 71 -15.91 -0.31 1.02
C GLU A 71 -16.33 -0.67 2.46
N SER A 72 -15.63 -1.65 3.05
CA SER A 72 -15.93 -2.22 4.36
C SER A 72 -14.66 -2.54 5.17
N VAL A 73 -14.84 -2.73 6.48
CA VAL A 73 -13.74 -3.16 7.37
C VAL A 73 -13.36 -4.61 7.07
N GLU A 74 -14.35 -5.42 6.74
CA GLU A 74 -14.20 -6.84 6.40
C GLU A 74 -13.32 -7.03 5.15
N ASP A 75 -13.53 -6.20 4.12
CA ASP A 75 -12.71 -6.17 2.92
C ASP A 75 -11.25 -5.80 3.24
N ARG A 76 -11.05 -4.74 4.03
CA ARG A 76 -9.72 -4.32 4.50
C ARG A 76 -9.04 -5.43 5.30
N ASP A 77 -9.75 -6.06 6.23
CA ASP A 77 -9.22 -7.12 7.08
C ASP A 77 -8.86 -8.36 6.27
N TYR A 78 -9.65 -8.71 5.27
CA TYR A 78 -9.34 -9.79 4.34
C TYR A 78 -8.07 -9.48 3.53
N TYR A 79 -7.98 -8.28 2.93
CA TYR A 79 -6.80 -7.83 2.20
C TYR A 79 -5.53 -7.95 3.04
N LEU A 80 -5.55 -7.42 4.26
CA LEU A 80 -4.36 -7.40 5.12
C LEU A 80 -3.92 -8.80 5.55
N ASN A 81 -4.86 -9.69 5.88
CA ASN A 81 -4.56 -10.91 6.63
C ASN A 81 -4.70 -12.20 5.85
N ARG A 82 -5.38 -12.19 4.70
CA ARG A 82 -5.80 -13.42 4.01
C ARG A 82 -5.59 -13.39 2.50
N ASP A 83 -5.55 -12.22 1.87
CA ASP A 83 -5.37 -12.14 0.42
C ASP A 83 -3.95 -12.60 0.04
N PRO A 84 -3.80 -13.69 -0.74
CA PRO A 84 -2.50 -14.24 -1.07
C PRO A 84 -1.64 -13.27 -1.89
N ALA A 85 -2.25 -12.45 -2.77
CA ALA A 85 -1.50 -11.49 -3.58
C ALA A 85 -0.90 -10.37 -2.72
N HIS A 86 -1.67 -9.88 -1.74
CA HIS A 86 -1.16 -8.91 -0.78
C HIS A 86 -0.07 -9.51 0.13
N LEU A 87 -0.29 -10.72 0.67
CA LEU A 87 0.69 -11.38 1.54
C LEU A 87 2.00 -11.67 0.82
N GLU A 88 1.96 -12.11 -0.44
CA GLU A 88 3.14 -12.27 -1.29
C GLU A 88 3.87 -10.94 -1.51
N PHE A 89 3.12 -9.87 -1.81
CA PHE A 89 3.69 -8.54 -1.92
C PHE A 89 4.41 -8.11 -0.63
N VAL A 90 3.79 -8.26 0.54
CA VAL A 90 4.42 -7.91 1.83
C VAL A 90 5.70 -8.73 2.06
N ALA A 91 5.68 -10.03 1.75
CA ALA A 91 6.85 -10.89 1.90
C ALA A 91 8.04 -10.43 1.03
N SER A 92 7.76 -9.92 -0.17
CA SER A 92 8.78 -9.41 -1.09
C SER A 92 9.54 -8.18 -0.59
N LEU A 93 9.00 -7.44 0.40
CA LEU A 93 9.56 -6.16 0.85
C LEU A 93 10.80 -6.31 1.74
N LYS A 94 11.01 -7.51 2.33
CA LYS A 94 11.95 -7.77 3.44
C LYS A 94 13.39 -7.28 3.21
N ASN A 95 13.86 -7.22 1.97
CA ASN A 95 15.23 -6.84 1.62
C ASN A 95 15.32 -5.55 0.81
N VAL A 96 14.22 -4.82 0.64
CA VAL A 96 14.14 -3.62 -0.20
C VAL A 96 13.65 -2.43 0.62
N VAL A 97 12.67 -2.64 1.51
CA VAL A 97 12.05 -1.61 2.34
C VAL A 97 12.67 -1.63 3.73
N LYS A 98 13.17 -0.48 4.17
CA LYS A 98 13.72 -0.26 5.51
C LYS A 98 12.62 0.02 6.54
N GLY A 99 11.61 0.79 6.13
CA GLY A 99 10.53 1.22 7.01
C GLY A 99 9.19 1.30 6.30
N VAL A 100 8.13 0.91 7.01
CA VAL A 100 6.74 1.05 6.57
C VAL A 100 5.99 1.86 7.62
N ARG A 101 5.16 2.80 7.17
CA ARG A 101 4.13 3.44 8.01
C ARG A 101 2.78 3.26 7.34
N VAL A 102 1.80 2.88 8.14
CA VAL A 102 0.44 2.63 7.67
C VAL A 102 -0.52 3.44 8.53
N LEU A 103 -1.49 4.07 7.88
CA LEU A 103 -2.60 4.73 8.55
C LEU A 103 -3.91 4.32 7.89
N ASP A 104 -4.81 3.76 8.69
CA ASP A 104 -6.17 3.46 8.28
C ASP A 104 -7.13 4.39 9.00
N PHE A 105 -8.06 4.99 8.27
CA PHE A 105 -9.08 5.83 8.87
C PHE A 105 -10.39 5.80 8.09
N GLU A 106 -11.46 6.13 8.80
CA GLU A 106 -12.76 6.42 8.20
C GLU A 106 -12.85 7.93 7.93
N PRO A 107 -13.16 8.36 6.70
CA PRO A 107 -13.31 9.78 6.39
C PRO A 107 -14.31 10.47 7.32
N GLY A 108 -13.89 11.56 7.97
CA GLY A 108 -14.74 12.37 8.84
C GLY A 108 -14.91 11.87 10.27
N LYS A 109 -14.18 10.82 10.69
CA LYS A 109 -14.09 10.41 12.09
C LYS A 109 -12.77 10.89 12.72
N PHE A 110 -12.86 11.53 13.89
CA PHE A 110 -11.74 12.15 14.61
C PHE A 110 -11.55 11.51 15.98
#